data_AF-A0A395IPX5-F1
#
_entry.id   AF-A0A395IPX5-F1
#
_cell.length_a   1.000
_cell.length_b   1.000
_cell.length_c   1.000
_cell.angle_alpha   90.00
_cell.angle_beta   90.00
_cell.angle_gamma   90.00
#
_symmetry.space_group_name_H-M   'P 1'
#
loop_
_entity.id
_entity.type
_entity.pdbx_description
1 polymer ?
#
loop_
_entity_poly.entity_id
_entity_poly.type
_entity_poly.pdbx_seq_one_letter_code
_entity_poly.pdbx_strand_id
1 'polypeptide(L)'
;MDAIDDDFKGFGEGFDGFPKRLPEDCVEYSLYIIDSKLKSQKDLLSRLEDVRKESLNLLKDLTKDYIWQRDGFKVDMKTEKGSMYLNGITNYGDSVEDEWLIVYILKELSSRFPTLWIKVVDSDGEFLLIEAANALPRWLNPEIADNRVWIHNNALHIIPLRAVTDSSIKTSTDPVSRSLTLKEAHKIISSTPGILMHSPLIESEAFYRLRSYPAQIAASLHHARITIPRKLAYVLHLLPTSIAPAVEAFYLRDPIALKPLQTASSSLVFPPEDLVTISTRFTKVLYAQLKSQQFSAPLAWKDILIAPACDPVLDDSTKLEIGMKVTSGFEMLVTDPKNGDHRSVREINILLEDLEEDNSNLPNDTEILTWKDNMREDDEKWLDINFEDFEKELDGKK
;
A
#
# COMPACT_ATOMS: atom_id res chain seq x y z
N MET A 1 6.48 -35.93 43.39
CA MET A 1 5.93 -35.44 42.12
C MET A 1 5.15 -34.20 42.49
N ASP A 2 5.84 -33.07 42.38
CA ASP A 2 5.36 -31.77 42.82
C ASP A 2 4.26 -31.27 41.90
N ALA A 3 3.18 -30.79 42.52
CA ALA A 3 2.14 -30.03 41.86
C ALA A 3 2.70 -28.63 41.56
N ILE A 4 2.65 -28.22 40.31
CA ILE A 4 3.00 -26.86 39.87
C ILE A 4 1.86 -25.97 40.31
N ASP A 5 2.16 -25.07 41.23
CA ASP A 5 1.29 -24.00 41.72
C ASP A 5 1.16 -22.96 40.60
N ASP A 6 -0.03 -22.82 40.04
CA ASP A 6 -0.36 -21.87 38.97
C ASP A 6 -0.73 -20.51 39.61
N ASP A 7 0.27 -19.79 40.12
CA ASP A 7 0.12 -18.43 40.69
C ASP A 7 0.07 -17.36 39.57
N PHE A 8 -0.82 -17.55 38.59
CA PHE A 8 -1.12 -16.51 37.61
C PHE A 8 -2.06 -15.47 38.24
N LYS A 9 -1.47 -14.48 38.91
CA LYS A 9 -2.18 -13.28 39.36
C LYS A 9 -2.64 -12.49 38.14
N GLY A 10 -3.95 -12.53 37.89
CA GLY A 10 -4.59 -11.78 36.81
C GLY A 10 -4.20 -10.31 36.79
N PHE A 11 -4.17 -9.74 35.57
CA PHE A 11 -3.83 -8.35 35.30
C PHE A 11 -4.65 -7.40 36.20
N GLY A 12 -3.97 -6.68 37.09
CA GLY A 12 -4.60 -5.75 38.03
C GLY A 12 -5.19 -4.49 37.39
N GLU A 13 -5.87 -3.68 38.21
CA GLU A 13 -6.34 -2.33 37.88
C GLU A 13 -5.14 -1.42 37.56
N GLY A 14 -4.76 -1.36 36.28
CA GLY A 14 -3.55 -0.70 35.81
C GLY A 14 -3.01 -1.27 34.48
N PHE A 15 -3.63 -2.35 33.98
CA PHE A 15 -3.36 -2.83 32.63
C PHE A 15 -4.07 -1.95 31.59
N ASP A 16 -3.33 -1.01 31.00
CA ASP A 16 -3.78 -0.11 29.92
C ASP A 16 -3.95 -0.82 28.55
N GLY A 17 -3.97 -2.15 28.54
CA GLY A 17 -3.91 -2.97 27.33
C GLY A 17 -2.48 -3.13 26.82
N PHE A 18 -2.28 -4.02 25.85
CA PHE A 18 -1.07 -3.99 25.05
C PHE A 18 -1.09 -2.72 24.21
N PRO A 19 0.04 -2.00 24.05
CA PRO A 19 0.11 -0.91 23.09
C PRO A 19 -0.42 -1.43 21.75
N LYS A 20 -1.42 -0.75 21.16
CA LYS A 20 -1.92 -1.07 19.83
C LYS A 20 -0.74 -0.93 18.86
N ARG A 21 -0.06 -2.04 18.59
CA ARG A 21 0.93 -2.13 17.51
C ARG A 21 0.14 -2.36 16.24
N LEU A 22 0.40 -1.52 15.25
CA LEU A 22 -0.11 -1.77 13.91
C LEU A 22 0.46 -3.11 13.42
N PRO A 23 -0.28 -3.85 12.59
CA PRO A 23 0.30 -4.94 11.84
C PRO A 23 1.50 -4.43 11.02
N GLU A 24 2.43 -5.32 10.69
CA GLU A 24 3.52 -5.01 9.77
C GLU A 24 2.95 -4.56 8.41
N ASP A 25 3.74 -3.74 7.70
CA ASP A 25 3.44 -3.20 6.38
C ASP A 25 2.12 -2.43 6.29
N CYS A 26 1.70 -1.83 7.39
CA CYS A 26 0.45 -1.07 7.47
C CYS A 26 0.70 0.40 7.82
N VAL A 27 0.03 1.28 7.09
CA VAL A 27 -0.09 2.69 7.44
C VAL A 27 -1.49 2.98 7.98
N GLU A 28 -1.57 3.55 9.18
CA GLU A 28 -2.80 4.07 9.77
C GLU A 28 -2.85 5.58 9.63
N TYR A 29 -4.00 6.09 9.21
CA TYR A 29 -4.26 7.52 9.12
C TYR A 29 -5.56 7.87 9.82
N SER A 30 -5.50 8.94 10.62
CA SER A 30 -6.62 9.44 11.41
C SER A 30 -6.85 10.91 11.11
N LEU A 31 -8.08 11.23 10.71
CA LEU A 31 -8.51 12.51 10.16
C LEU A 31 -9.54 13.13 11.11
N TYR A 32 -9.15 14.25 11.71
CA TYR A 32 -9.92 14.95 12.73
C TYR A 32 -10.35 16.32 12.23
N ILE A 33 -11.60 16.71 12.51
CA ILE A 33 -12.03 18.09 12.34
C ILE A 33 -11.82 18.82 13.66
N ILE A 34 -10.88 19.78 13.67
CA ILE A 34 -10.62 20.65 14.82
C ILE A 34 -11.02 22.07 14.43
N ASP A 35 -12.22 22.47 14.84
CA ASP A 35 -12.77 23.81 14.59
C ASP A 35 -13.53 24.33 15.83
N SER A 36 -13.10 25.47 16.35
CA SER A 36 -13.74 26.15 17.50
C SER A 36 -15.15 26.66 17.20
N LYS A 37 -15.54 26.74 15.92
CA LYS A 37 -16.87 27.16 15.48
C LYS A 37 -17.89 26.02 15.42
N LEU A 38 -17.48 24.76 15.62
CA LEU A 38 -18.40 23.63 15.63
C LEU A 38 -19.34 23.72 16.84
N LYS A 39 -20.65 23.76 16.57
CA LYS A 39 -21.69 23.94 17.61
C LYS A 39 -22.43 22.65 17.94
N SER A 40 -22.44 21.68 17.03
CA SER A 40 -23.19 20.43 17.21
C SER A 40 -22.42 19.21 16.66
N GLN A 41 -22.72 18.03 17.24
CA GLN A 41 -22.24 16.75 16.70
C GLN A 41 -22.75 16.48 15.29
N LYS A 42 -23.92 17.01 14.93
CA LYS A 42 -24.49 16.89 13.59
C LYS A 42 -23.64 17.64 12.55
N ASP A 43 -23.15 18.83 12.89
CA ASP A 43 -22.26 19.61 12.01
C ASP A 43 -20.92 18.89 11.83
N LEU A 44 -20.37 18.31 12.90
CA LEU A 44 -19.15 17.51 12.84
C LEU A 44 -19.32 16.30 11.90
N LEU A 45 -20.42 15.55 12.07
CA LEU A 45 -20.73 14.40 11.21
C LEU A 45 -20.87 14.82 9.74
N SER A 46 -21.56 15.93 9.46
CA SER A 46 -21.69 16.44 8.10
C SER A 46 -20.33 16.74 7.47
N ARG A 47 -19.42 17.39 8.20
CA ARG A 47 -18.08 17.71 7.68
C ARG A 47 -17.21 16.47 7.49
N LEU A 48 -17.28 15.51 8.39
CA LEU A 48 -16.58 14.24 8.23
C LEU A 48 -17.10 13.50 6.99
N GLU A 49 -18.40 13.52 6.74
CA GLU A 49 -18.96 12.92 5.52
C GLU A 49 -18.53 13.67 4.25
N ASP A 50 -18.43 15.00 4.29
CA ASP A 50 -17.90 15.79 3.18
C ASP A 50 -16.44 15.41 2.88
N VAL A 51 -15.59 15.27 3.91
CA VAL A 51 -14.20 14.80 3.77
C VAL A 51 -14.16 13.38 3.20
N ARG A 52 -15.01 12.47 3.69
CA ARG A 52 -15.08 11.09 3.20
C ARG A 52 -15.44 11.06 1.72
N LYS A 53 -16.48 11.79 1.32
CA LYS A 53 -16.90 11.88 -0.09
C LYS A 53 -15.79 12.46 -0.96
N GLU A 54 -15.12 13.51 -0.51
CA GLU A 54 -14.04 14.12 -1.27
C GLU A 54 -12.81 13.21 -1.38
N SER A 55 -12.54 12.40 -0.36
CA SER A 55 -11.48 11.39 -0.42
C SER A 55 -11.75 10.33 -1.49
N LEU A 56 -13.01 9.92 -1.67
CA LEU A 56 -13.41 8.99 -2.73
C LEU A 56 -13.29 9.62 -4.12
N ASN A 57 -13.63 10.90 -4.26
CA ASN A 57 -13.44 11.64 -5.51
C ASN A 57 -11.96 11.72 -5.88
N LEU A 58 -11.11 12.13 -4.93
CA LEU A 58 -9.66 12.19 -5.09
C LEU A 58 -9.06 10.84 -5.48
N LEU A 59 -9.48 9.77 -4.80
CA LEU A 59 -9.02 8.42 -5.08
C LEU A 59 -9.37 8.03 -6.53
N LYS A 60 -10.62 8.27 -6.95
CA LYS A 60 -11.07 7.96 -8.31
C LYS A 60 -10.26 8.70 -9.38
N ASP A 61 -9.95 9.97 -9.14
CA ASP A 61 -9.20 10.79 -10.10
C ASP A 61 -7.73 10.40 -10.19
N LEU A 62 -7.10 10.10 -9.05
CA LEU A 62 -5.67 9.80 -8.97
C LEU A 62 -5.34 8.34 -9.32
N THR A 63 -6.23 7.39 -9.04
CA THR A 63 -5.91 5.95 -9.06
C THR A 63 -6.67 5.14 -10.09
N LYS A 64 -7.30 5.79 -11.08
CA LYS A 64 -8.05 5.12 -12.16
C LYS A 64 -7.29 3.96 -12.81
N ASP A 65 -6.00 4.18 -13.05
CA ASP A 65 -5.10 3.25 -13.72
C ASP A 65 -4.05 2.64 -12.77
N TYR A 66 -4.15 2.91 -11.47
CA TYR A 66 -3.19 2.45 -10.48
C TYR A 66 -3.52 1.02 -10.01
N ILE A 67 -2.49 0.28 -9.60
CA ILE A 67 -2.61 -1.08 -9.08
C ILE A 67 -2.04 -1.04 -7.65
N TRP A 68 -2.92 -1.12 -6.66
CA TRP A 68 -2.52 -1.29 -5.26
C TRP A 68 -1.97 -2.70 -5.07
N GLN A 69 -0.94 -2.85 -4.23
CA GLN A 69 -0.32 -4.16 -3.98
C GLN A 69 -1.26 -5.07 -3.20
N ARG A 70 -1.85 -4.57 -2.11
CA ARG A 70 -2.83 -5.30 -1.27
C ARG A 70 -4.10 -4.47 -1.10
N ASP A 71 -4.12 -3.60 -0.09
CA ASP A 71 -5.28 -2.78 0.22
C ASP A 71 -5.21 -1.42 -0.48
N GLY A 72 -6.34 -0.96 -1.01
CA GLY A 72 -6.49 0.43 -1.45
C GLY A 72 -6.74 1.39 -0.28
N PHE A 73 -6.50 2.68 -0.51
CA PHE A 73 -6.90 3.73 0.42
C PHE A 73 -8.40 3.69 0.73
N LYS A 74 -8.75 3.66 2.02
CA LYS A 74 -10.14 3.67 2.53
C LYS A 74 -10.27 4.48 3.82
N VAL A 75 -11.34 5.23 3.98
CA VAL A 75 -11.64 5.95 5.23
C VAL A 75 -13.03 5.61 5.73
N ASP A 76 -13.12 5.26 7.00
CA ASP A 76 -14.35 4.94 7.69
C ASP A 76 -14.52 5.79 8.94
N MET A 77 -15.78 6.06 9.28
CA MET A 77 -16.10 6.83 10.47
C MET A 77 -15.92 5.98 11.72
N LYS A 78 -15.11 6.46 12.66
CA LYS A 78 -14.90 5.87 13.98
C LYS A 78 -15.39 6.80 15.08
N THR A 79 -15.93 6.19 16.14
CA THR A 79 -16.32 6.87 17.37
C THR A 79 -15.60 6.22 18.53
N GLU A 80 -14.68 6.95 19.17
CA GLU A 80 -13.91 6.43 20.30
C GLU A 80 -13.82 7.47 21.42
N LYS A 81 -14.05 7.04 22.66
CA LYS A 81 -13.96 7.89 23.87
C LYS A 81 -14.71 9.24 23.74
N GLY A 82 -15.84 9.23 23.01
CA GLY A 82 -16.69 10.41 22.79
C GLY A 82 -16.25 11.34 21.66
N SER A 83 -15.23 10.99 20.87
CA SER A 83 -14.78 11.74 19.69
C SER A 83 -15.12 10.99 18.41
N MET A 84 -15.63 11.70 17.40
CA MET A 84 -15.89 11.17 16.06
C MET A 84 -14.80 11.66 15.10
N TYR A 85 -14.26 10.75 14.30
CA TYR A 85 -13.20 11.02 13.34
C TYR A 85 -13.26 10.02 12.18
N LEU A 86 -12.57 10.32 11.08
CA LEU A 86 -12.34 9.34 10.02
C LEU A 86 -11.03 8.62 10.28
N ASN A 87 -10.97 7.33 9.99
CA ASN A 87 -9.78 6.53 10.15
C ASN A 87 -9.69 5.50 9.03
N GLY A 88 -8.48 5.18 8.62
CA GLY A 88 -8.21 4.07 7.74
C GLY A 88 -6.89 3.41 8.08
N ILE A 89 -6.79 2.15 7.72
CA ILE A 89 -5.58 1.35 7.77
C ILE A 89 -5.45 0.69 6.42
N THR A 90 -4.29 0.85 5.79
CA THR A 90 -3.97 0.23 4.51
C THR A 90 -2.72 -0.62 4.67
N ASN A 91 -2.84 -1.90 4.32
CA ASN A 91 -1.69 -2.78 4.16
C ASN A 91 -1.08 -2.52 2.78
N TYR A 92 0.14 -1.98 2.76
CA TYR A 92 0.87 -1.67 1.53
C TYR A 92 1.80 -2.81 1.09
N GLY A 93 1.99 -3.85 1.93
CA GLY A 93 2.90 -4.96 1.65
C GLY A 93 4.32 -4.46 1.40
N ASP A 94 4.89 -4.80 0.24
CA ASP A 94 6.24 -4.34 -0.13
C ASP A 94 6.21 -3.01 -0.92
N SER A 95 5.03 -2.44 -1.20
CA SER A 95 4.89 -1.23 -2.01
C SER A 95 5.00 0.02 -1.15
N VAL A 96 6.24 0.46 -0.93
CA VAL A 96 6.50 1.77 -0.32
C VAL A 96 5.81 2.89 -1.12
N GLU A 97 5.64 2.74 -2.43
CA GLU A 97 4.91 3.71 -3.26
C GLU A 97 3.42 3.84 -2.87
N ASP A 98 2.79 2.75 -2.40
CA ASP A 98 1.39 2.77 -1.91
C ASP A 98 1.28 3.60 -0.62
N GLU A 99 2.25 3.45 0.30
CA GLU A 99 2.34 4.27 1.52
C GLU A 99 2.46 5.76 1.19
N TRP A 100 3.38 6.13 0.29
CA TRP A 100 3.58 7.54 -0.08
C TRP A 100 2.43 8.13 -0.90
N LEU A 101 1.74 7.32 -1.72
CA LEU A 101 0.51 7.73 -2.39
C LEU A 101 -0.59 8.06 -1.37
N ILE A 102 -0.71 7.30 -0.28
CA ILE A 102 -1.65 7.60 0.81
C ILE A 102 -1.30 8.94 1.46
N VAL A 103 -0.03 9.19 1.79
CA VAL A 103 0.40 10.49 2.34
C VAL A 103 0.08 11.63 1.38
N TYR A 104 0.31 11.44 0.08
CA TYR A 104 -0.05 12.44 -0.94
C TYR A 104 -1.55 12.75 -0.95
N ILE A 105 -2.41 11.72 -0.95
CA ILE A 105 -3.87 11.88 -0.91
C ILE A 105 -4.31 12.63 0.36
N LEU A 106 -3.75 12.28 1.52
CA LEU A 106 -4.05 12.94 2.79
C LEU A 106 -3.61 14.40 2.79
N LYS A 107 -2.43 14.68 2.24
CA LYS A 107 -1.91 16.04 2.10
C LYS A 107 -2.80 16.90 1.18
N GLU A 108 -3.22 16.36 0.04
CA GLU A 108 -4.19 17.00 -0.85
C GLU A 108 -5.54 17.26 -0.16
N LEU A 109 -6.09 16.28 0.57
CA LEU A 109 -7.31 16.45 1.37
C LEU A 109 -7.17 17.58 2.40
N SER A 110 -6.03 17.64 3.10
CA SER A 110 -5.78 18.68 4.12
C SER A 110 -5.84 20.10 3.56
N SER A 111 -5.51 20.28 2.27
CA SER A 111 -5.59 21.57 1.58
C SER A 111 -7.02 21.97 1.22
N ARG A 112 -7.90 20.98 0.95
CA ARG A 112 -9.31 21.20 0.58
C ARG A 112 -10.17 21.54 1.79
N PHE A 113 -9.76 21.10 2.99
CA PHE A 113 -10.49 21.29 4.23
C PHE A 113 -9.63 22.01 5.28
N PRO A 114 -9.74 23.34 5.43
CA PRO A 114 -8.93 24.12 6.39
C PRO A 114 -9.14 23.79 7.88
N THR A 115 -10.08 22.90 8.20
CA THR A 115 -10.35 22.45 9.57
C THR A 115 -9.92 21.00 9.80
N LEU A 116 -9.34 20.36 8.78
CA LEU A 116 -8.89 18.98 8.80
C LEU A 116 -7.45 18.91 9.34
N TRP A 117 -7.27 18.05 10.33
CA TRP A 117 -5.99 17.73 10.95
C TRP A 117 -5.78 16.22 10.84
N ILE A 118 -4.64 15.82 10.29
CA ILE A 118 -4.40 14.43 9.93
C ILE A 118 -3.17 13.93 10.67
N LYS A 119 -3.31 12.77 11.30
CA LYS A 119 -2.19 11.94 11.74
C LYS A 119 -1.99 10.81 10.74
N VAL A 120 -0.74 10.46 10.46
CA VAL A 120 -0.37 9.30 9.66
C VAL A 120 0.81 8.62 10.34
N VAL A 121 0.69 7.32 10.60
CA VAL A 121 1.69 6.52 11.30
C VAL A 121 1.78 5.15 10.67
N ASP A 122 2.96 4.53 10.71
CA ASP A 122 3.20 3.15 10.25
C ASP A 122 3.62 2.25 11.44
N SER A 123 4.16 1.07 11.14
CA SER A 123 4.69 0.15 12.17
C SER A 123 5.86 0.74 12.99
N ASP A 124 6.60 1.70 12.44
CA ASP A 124 7.71 2.40 13.12
C ASP A 124 7.24 3.67 13.88
N GLY A 125 5.98 4.07 13.68
CA GLY A 125 5.35 5.21 14.34
C GLY A 125 5.31 6.43 13.43
N GLU A 126 6.02 7.50 13.79
CA GLU A 126 6.00 8.77 13.04
C GLU A 126 7.02 8.74 11.88
N PHE A 127 6.80 7.89 10.87
CA PHE A 127 7.76 7.64 9.79
C PHE A 127 8.11 8.87 8.94
N LEU A 128 7.23 9.87 8.85
CA LEU A 128 7.56 11.14 8.20
C LEU A 128 8.76 11.85 8.86
N LEU A 129 8.99 11.60 10.15
CA LEU A 129 10.16 12.13 10.85
C LEU A 129 11.45 11.37 10.51
N ILE A 130 11.36 10.12 10.03
CA ILE A 130 12.53 9.34 9.60
C ILE A 130 13.16 10.01 8.38
N GLU A 131 12.34 10.39 7.39
CA GLU A 131 12.81 11.14 6.21
C GLU A 131 13.41 12.51 6.60
N ALA A 132 12.89 13.13 7.66
CA ALA A 132 13.39 14.41 8.17
C ALA A 132 14.47 14.29 9.26
N ALA A 133 15.03 13.11 9.54
CA ALA A 133 15.84 12.82 10.73
C ALA A 133 16.99 13.83 10.94
N ASN A 134 17.68 14.23 9.87
CA ASN A 134 18.82 15.16 9.91
C ASN A 134 18.40 16.62 10.20
N ALA A 135 17.13 16.95 10.00
CA ALA A 135 16.56 18.28 10.22
C ALA A 135 15.80 18.40 11.56
N LEU A 136 15.61 17.28 12.28
CA LEU A 136 14.81 17.27 13.50
C LEU A 136 15.49 18.02 14.65
N PRO A 137 14.71 18.72 15.50
CA PRO A 137 15.21 19.17 16.79
C PRO A 137 15.60 17.97 17.66
N ARG A 138 16.74 18.07 18.38
CA ARG A 138 17.27 16.98 19.23
C ARG A 138 16.29 16.41 20.25
N TRP A 139 15.28 17.19 20.64
CA TRP A 139 14.28 16.73 21.58
C TRP A 139 13.31 15.74 20.94
N LEU A 140 12.97 15.92 19.65
CA LEU A 140 11.95 15.13 18.96
C LEU A 140 12.50 13.77 18.54
N ASN A 141 12.20 12.76 19.35
CA ASN A 141 12.58 11.37 19.16
C ASN A 141 11.33 10.45 19.21
N PRO A 142 11.45 9.16 18.80
CA PRO A 142 10.30 8.25 18.75
C PRO A 142 9.54 8.10 20.08
N GLU A 143 10.23 8.18 21.21
CA GLU A 143 9.62 8.00 22.54
C GLU A 143 8.68 9.13 22.94
N ILE A 144 8.80 10.31 22.32
CA ILE A 144 7.99 11.48 22.67
C ILE A 144 7.17 12.05 21.50
N ALA A 145 7.38 11.54 20.28
CA ALA A 145 6.79 12.08 19.05
C ALA A 145 5.28 11.82 18.95
N ASP A 146 4.76 10.84 19.69
CA ASP A 146 3.34 10.47 19.61
C ASP A 146 2.40 11.66 19.89
N ASN A 147 1.43 11.80 18.99
CA ASN A 147 0.42 12.86 18.94
C ASN A 147 1.01 14.28 18.78
N ARG A 148 2.27 14.43 18.33
CA ARG A 148 2.89 15.74 18.09
C ARG A 148 2.96 16.13 16.62
N VAL A 149 2.94 15.17 15.70
CA VAL A 149 3.09 15.43 14.26
C VAL A 149 1.74 15.41 13.58
N TRP A 150 1.46 16.45 12.79
CA TRP A 150 0.17 16.64 12.15
C TRP A 150 0.33 17.22 10.76
N ILE A 151 -0.43 16.70 9.80
CA ILE A 151 -0.60 17.31 8.48
C ILE A 151 -1.85 18.19 8.53
N HIS A 152 -1.71 19.45 8.14
CA HIS A 152 -2.80 20.41 8.08
C HIS A 152 -2.52 21.46 7.00
N ASN A 153 -3.54 21.77 6.18
CA ASN A 153 -3.44 22.78 5.14
C ASN A 153 -2.18 22.66 4.26
N ASN A 154 -1.93 21.44 3.76
CA ASN A 154 -0.78 21.10 2.92
C ASN A 154 0.60 21.24 3.61
N ALA A 155 0.64 21.41 4.93
CA ALA A 155 1.85 21.65 5.70
C ALA A 155 2.03 20.68 6.89
N LEU A 156 3.27 20.50 7.31
CA LEU A 156 3.63 19.72 8.49
C LEU A 156 3.69 20.64 9.73
N HIS A 157 2.95 20.27 10.76
CA HIS A 157 2.88 20.97 12.04
C HIS A 157 3.33 20.05 13.18
N ILE A 158 4.17 20.58 14.07
CA ILE A 158 4.71 19.87 15.22
C ILE A 158 4.33 20.59 16.51
N ILE A 159 3.82 19.86 17.51
CA ILE A 159 3.55 20.39 18.85
C ILE A 159 4.87 20.43 19.66
N PRO A 160 5.43 21.62 19.96
CA PRO A 160 6.70 21.71 20.68
C PRO A 160 6.54 21.37 22.17
N LEU A 161 7.62 21.00 22.86
CA LEU A 161 7.59 20.69 24.30
C LEU A 161 7.00 21.83 25.16
N ARG A 162 7.33 23.09 24.82
CA ARG A 162 6.83 24.28 25.53
C ARG A 162 5.31 24.46 25.50
N ALA A 163 4.62 23.78 24.57
CA ALA A 163 3.16 23.82 24.51
C ALA A 163 2.49 22.99 25.62
N VAL A 164 3.28 22.16 26.31
CA VAL A 164 2.82 21.28 27.38
C VAL A 164 3.16 21.95 28.71
N THR A 165 2.14 22.45 29.40
CA THR A 165 2.26 22.89 30.79
C THR A 165 1.67 21.82 31.69
N ASP A 166 2.45 21.36 32.67
CA ASP A 166 1.97 20.35 33.61
C ASP A 166 0.89 20.98 34.50
N SER A 167 -0.35 20.48 34.39
CA SER A 167 -1.45 20.94 35.24
C SER A 167 -1.32 20.45 36.69
N SER A 168 -0.42 19.48 36.93
CA SER A 168 -0.21 18.84 38.25
C SER A 168 0.95 19.46 39.05
N ILE A 169 1.82 20.27 38.44
CA ILE A 169 2.98 20.89 39.10
C ILE A 169 2.80 22.41 39.08
N LYS A 170 2.40 22.98 40.22
CA LYS A 170 2.11 24.42 40.37
C LYS A 170 3.30 25.37 40.19
N THR A 171 4.52 24.87 39.91
CA THR A 171 5.75 25.68 39.98
C THR A 171 6.83 25.35 38.95
N SER A 172 6.68 24.39 38.03
CA SER A 172 7.73 24.11 37.03
C SER A 172 7.42 24.80 35.71
N THR A 173 8.21 25.82 35.37
CA THR A 173 8.27 26.45 34.03
C THR A 173 8.99 25.59 33.00
N ASP A 174 9.46 24.40 33.38
CA ASP A 174 10.28 23.55 32.54
C ASP A 174 9.42 22.66 31.62
N PRO A 175 9.78 22.54 30.33
CA PRO A 175 9.07 21.74 29.36
C PRO A 175 9.08 20.25 29.75
N VAL A 176 7.89 19.63 29.80
CA VAL A 176 7.76 18.19 30.08
C VAL A 176 8.08 17.39 28.83
N SER A 177 9.16 16.60 28.89
CA SER A 177 9.57 15.67 27.83
C SER A 177 8.83 14.34 27.98
N ARG A 178 7.61 14.26 27.44
CA ARG A 178 6.81 13.03 27.36
C ARG A 178 5.92 13.00 26.11
N SER A 179 5.40 11.82 25.76
CA SER A 179 4.33 11.68 24.78
C SER A 179 3.05 12.40 25.20
N LEU A 180 2.33 12.90 24.21
CA LEU A 180 1.03 13.55 24.41
C LEU A 180 -0.08 12.53 24.33
N THR A 181 -1.14 12.73 25.10
CA THR A 181 -2.42 12.08 24.81
C THR A 181 -3.11 12.80 23.65
N LEU A 182 -3.93 12.08 22.88
CA LEU A 182 -4.72 12.67 21.79
C LEU A 182 -5.57 13.88 22.26
N LYS A 183 -6.15 13.80 23.46
CA LYS A 183 -6.95 14.90 24.05
C LYS A 183 -6.11 16.15 24.32
N GLU A 184 -4.86 15.98 24.78
CA GLU A 184 -3.94 17.09 24.99
C GLU A 184 -3.54 17.74 23.68
N ALA A 185 -3.21 16.92 22.67
CA ALA A 185 -2.86 17.42 21.34
C ALA A 185 -4.01 18.24 20.73
N HIS A 186 -5.25 17.73 20.76
CA HIS A 186 -6.43 18.45 20.29
C HIS A 186 -6.65 19.77 21.04
N LYS A 187 -6.46 19.77 22.36
CA LYS A 187 -6.59 20.99 23.18
C LYS A 187 -5.55 22.03 22.78
N ILE A 188 -4.30 21.63 22.58
CA ILE A 188 -3.22 22.55 22.16
C ILE A 188 -3.52 23.13 20.78
N ILE A 189 -3.85 22.28 19.80
CA ILE A 189 -4.17 22.69 18.43
C ILE A 189 -5.34 23.68 18.39
N SER A 190 -6.41 23.39 19.15
CA SER A 190 -7.61 24.24 19.18
C SER A 190 -7.41 25.55 19.96
N SER A 191 -6.71 25.51 21.09
CA SER A 191 -6.63 26.65 22.01
C SER A 191 -5.49 27.60 21.68
N THR A 192 -4.38 27.10 21.15
CA THR A 192 -3.16 27.90 20.93
C THR A 192 -2.49 27.56 19.59
N PRO A 193 -3.17 27.71 18.44
CA PRO A 193 -2.62 27.31 17.14
C PRO A 193 -1.28 28.00 16.81
N GLY A 194 -1.05 29.23 17.29
CA GLY A 194 0.21 29.95 17.08
C GLY A 194 1.43 29.39 17.80
N ILE A 195 1.27 28.42 18.71
CA ILE A 195 2.40 27.74 19.37
C ILE A 195 3.00 26.62 18.52
N LEU A 196 2.22 26.12 17.55
CA LEU A 196 2.60 25.01 16.69
C LEU A 196 3.84 25.39 15.89
N MET A 197 4.82 24.50 15.89
CA MET A 197 6.03 24.68 15.10
C MET A 197 5.75 24.24 13.67
N HIS A 198 5.99 25.13 12.72
CA HIS A 198 6.12 24.80 11.31
C HIS A 198 7.54 25.17 10.90
N SER A 199 8.30 24.19 10.42
CA SER A 199 9.68 24.36 9.97
C SER A 199 9.77 23.96 8.50
N PRO A 200 10.02 24.91 7.59
CA PRO A 200 10.16 24.61 6.16
C PRO A 200 11.24 23.56 5.88
N LEU A 201 12.31 23.53 6.68
CA LEU A 201 13.37 22.53 6.54
C LEU A 201 12.84 21.12 6.84
N ILE A 202 12.21 20.92 8.00
CA ILE A 202 11.65 19.62 8.39
C ILE A 202 10.57 19.18 7.41
N GLU A 203 9.69 20.10 7.00
CA GLU A 203 8.65 19.81 6.02
C GLU A 203 9.23 19.39 4.67
N SER A 204 10.26 20.10 4.19
CA SER A 204 10.85 19.82 2.88
C SER A 204 11.50 18.44 2.82
N GLU A 205 12.05 17.96 3.94
CA GLU A 205 12.62 16.62 4.07
C GLU A 205 11.52 15.57 4.29
N ALA A 206 10.58 15.83 5.21
CA ALA A 206 9.46 14.92 5.50
C ALA A 206 8.56 14.65 4.28
N PHE A 207 8.40 15.64 3.40
CA PHE A 207 7.65 15.54 2.15
C PHE A 207 8.56 15.44 0.92
N TYR A 208 9.83 15.07 1.08
CA TYR A 208 10.79 14.99 -0.01
C TYR A 208 10.28 14.14 -1.18
N ARG A 209 9.76 12.94 -0.89
CA ARG A 209 9.19 12.03 -1.89
C ARG A 209 7.91 12.54 -2.56
N LEU A 210 7.15 13.40 -1.88
CA LEU A 210 5.89 13.94 -2.40
C LEU A 210 6.07 14.97 -3.52
N ARG A 211 7.30 15.47 -3.73
CA ARG A 211 7.60 16.48 -4.77
C ARG A 211 7.32 15.99 -6.20
N SER A 212 7.43 14.68 -6.41
CA SER A 212 7.20 14.04 -7.72
C SER A 212 5.72 13.73 -7.98
N TYR A 213 4.85 13.85 -6.98
CA TYR A 213 3.42 13.59 -7.14
C TYR A 213 2.72 14.80 -7.77
N PRO A 214 1.70 14.59 -8.64
CA PRO A 214 1.06 13.30 -8.95
C PRO A 214 1.75 12.48 -10.06
N ALA A 215 2.79 13.01 -10.72
CA ALA A 215 3.44 12.32 -11.85
C ALA A 215 4.06 10.96 -11.46
N GLN A 216 4.52 10.84 -10.22
CA GLN A 216 5.06 9.59 -9.65
C GLN A 216 4.09 8.41 -9.75
N ILE A 217 2.77 8.65 -9.68
CA ILE A 217 1.74 7.59 -9.75
C ILE A 217 1.83 6.84 -11.09
N ALA A 218 2.06 7.56 -12.19
CA ALA A 218 2.23 6.94 -13.50
C ALA A 218 3.65 6.39 -13.68
N ALA A 219 4.65 7.02 -13.06
CA ALA A 219 6.05 6.62 -13.15
C ALA A 219 6.41 5.36 -12.34
N SER A 220 5.60 5.00 -11.34
CA SER A 220 5.75 3.76 -10.55
C SER A 220 5.15 2.54 -11.25
N LEU A 221 4.44 2.73 -12.37
CA LEU A 221 3.89 1.66 -13.20
C LEU A 221 4.94 1.18 -14.22
N HIS A 222 4.82 -0.08 -14.61
CA HIS A 222 5.67 -0.73 -15.61
C HIS A 222 4.82 -1.61 -16.53
N HIS A 223 5.10 -1.55 -17.83
CA HIS A 223 4.44 -2.40 -18.83
C HIS A 223 5.45 -3.39 -19.40
N ALA A 224 5.12 -4.67 -19.32
CA ALA A 224 5.92 -5.74 -19.89
C ALA A 224 5.09 -6.57 -20.85
N ARG A 225 5.69 -7.01 -21.95
CA ARG A 225 5.06 -7.95 -22.86
C ARG A 225 5.23 -9.34 -22.30
N ILE A 226 4.13 -10.09 -22.20
CA ILE A 226 4.13 -11.44 -21.65
C ILE A 226 3.34 -12.36 -22.54
N THR A 227 3.79 -13.61 -22.64
CA THR A 227 3.12 -14.66 -23.44
C THR A 227 2.38 -15.60 -22.51
N ILE A 228 1.04 -15.56 -22.55
CA ILE A 228 0.15 -16.25 -21.59
C ILE A 228 -1.03 -16.91 -22.31
N PRO A 229 -1.77 -17.84 -21.66
CA PRO A 229 -2.97 -18.43 -22.25
C PRO A 229 -4.02 -17.37 -22.60
N ARG A 230 -4.71 -17.52 -23.74
CA ARG A 230 -5.78 -16.58 -24.16
C ARG A 230 -6.87 -16.38 -23.11
N LYS A 231 -7.25 -17.46 -22.41
CA LYS A 231 -8.21 -17.40 -21.30
C LYS A 231 -7.76 -16.43 -20.21
N LEU A 232 -6.47 -16.47 -19.85
CA LEU A 232 -5.90 -15.57 -18.84
C LEU A 232 -5.75 -14.14 -19.38
N ALA A 233 -5.37 -13.98 -20.65
CA ALA A 233 -5.29 -12.66 -21.28
C ALA A 233 -6.64 -11.93 -21.25
N TYR A 234 -7.75 -12.65 -21.48
CA TYR A 234 -9.11 -12.10 -21.36
C TYR A 234 -9.43 -11.64 -19.92
N VAL A 235 -9.12 -12.48 -18.92
CA VAL A 235 -9.31 -12.12 -17.50
C VAL A 235 -8.50 -10.87 -17.13
N LEU A 236 -7.22 -10.81 -17.51
CA LEU A 236 -6.35 -9.65 -17.24
C LEU A 236 -6.82 -8.38 -17.95
N HIS A 237 -7.40 -8.51 -19.15
CA HIS A 237 -7.95 -7.37 -19.87
C HIS A 237 -9.15 -6.74 -19.14
N LEU A 238 -10.03 -7.58 -18.58
CA LEU A 238 -11.21 -7.10 -17.84
C LEU A 238 -10.90 -6.69 -16.40
N LEU A 239 -9.98 -7.40 -15.74
CA LEU A 239 -9.60 -7.22 -14.34
C LEU A 239 -8.09 -6.94 -14.21
N PRO A 240 -7.57 -5.81 -14.70
CA PRO A 240 -6.12 -5.54 -14.70
C PRO A 240 -5.51 -5.47 -13.30
N THR A 241 -6.28 -5.11 -12.27
CA THR A 241 -5.82 -5.06 -10.88
C THR A 241 -5.63 -6.44 -10.25
N SER A 242 -6.18 -7.51 -10.86
CA SER A 242 -6.00 -8.89 -10.38
C SER A 242 -4.56 -9.40 -10.50
N ILE A 243 -3.71 -8.70 -11.27
CA ILE A 243 -2.29 -9.01 -11.37
C ILE A 243 -1.58 -8.91 -10.01
N ALA A 244 -1.96 -7.97 -9.14
CA ALA A 244 -1.33 -7.79 -7.84
C ALA A 244 -1.46 -9.02 -6.92
N PRO A 245 -2.68 -9.51 -6.61
CA PRO A 245 -2.83 -10.71 -5.80
C PRO A 245 -2.27 -11.97 -6.49
N ALA A 246 -2.25 -12.04 -7.83
CA ALA A 246 -1.66 -13.18 -8.55
C ALA A 246 -0.14 -13.20 -8.42
N VAL A 247 0.51 -12.03 -8.55
CA VAL A 247 1.95 -11.87 -8.32
C VAL A 247 2.29 -12.16 -6.87
N GLU A 248 1.49 -11.70 -5.92
CA GLU A 248 1.71 -11.99 -4.50
C GLU A 248 1.58 -13.49 -4.20
N ALA A 249 0.53 -14.15 -4.72
CA ALA A 249 0.36 -15.59 -4.58
C ALA A 249 1.55 -16.37 -5.15
N PHE A 250 2.14 -15.88 -6.25
CA PHE A 250 3.39 -16.41 -6.78
C PHE A 250 4.58 -16.10 -5.87
N TYR A 251 4.77 -14.86 -5.44
CA TYR A 251 5.94 -14.42 -4.69
C TYR A 251 6.01 -15.08 -3.31
N LEU A 252 4.88 -15.18 -2.61
CA LEU A 252 4.74 -15.76 -1.27
C LEU A 252 4.29 -17.24 -1.29
N ARG A 253 4.39 -17.91 -2.45
CA ARG A 253 3.96 -19.29 -2.67
C ARG A 253 4.49 -20.25 -1.60
N ASP A 254 3.60 -21.09 -1.06
CA ASP A 254 3.96 -22.17 -0.15
C ASP A 254 3.87 -23.54 -0.85
N PRO A 255 4.35 -24.64 -0.22
CA PRO A 255 4.26 -25.98 -0.83
C PRO A 255 2.84 -26.48 -1.09
N ILE A 256 1.81 -25.89 -0.48
CA ILE A 256 0.40 -26.24 -0.71
C ILE A 256 -0.07 -25.53 -1.98
N ALA A 257 0.18 -24.23 -2.10
CA ALA A 257 -0.13 -23.42 -3.28
C ALA A 257 0.55 -23.99 -4.54
N LEU A 258 1.74 -24.60 -4.42
CA LEU A 258 2.44 -25.21 -5.56
C LEU A 258 1.84 -26.53 -6.09
N LYS A 259 0.98 -27.22 -5.32
CA LYS A 259 0.47 -28.55 -5.72
C LYS A 259 -0.30 -28.57 -7.05
N PRO A 260 -1.18 -27.60 -7.35
CA PRO A 260 -1.90 -27.54 -8.62
C PRO A 260 -0.96 -27.46 -9.83
N LEU A 261 0.20 -26.82 -9.69
CA LEU A 261 1.19 -26.71 -10.77
C LEU A 261 1.93 -28.03 -11.08
N GLN A 262 1.79 -29.03 -10.21
CA GLN A 262 2.40 -30.36 -10.36
C GLN A 262 1.46 -31.38 -11.01
N THR A 263 0.22 -31.00 -11.33
CA THR A 263 -0.74 -31.89 -11.98
C THR A 263 -0.60 -31.83 -13.51
N ALA A 264 -1.38 -32.66 -14.21
CA ALA A 264 -1.44 -32.63 -15.67
C ALA A 264 -2.11 -31.35 -16.17
N SER A 265 -1.70 -30.86 -17.34
CA SER A 265 -2.21 -29.61 -17.93
C SER A 265 -3.74 -29.55 -18.02
N SER A 266 -4.40 -30.69 -18.26
CA SER A 266 -5.86 -30.79 -18.37
C SER A 266 -6.64 -30.50 -17.08
N SER A 267 -5.95 -30.37 -15.95
CA SER A 267 -6.55 -30.04 -14.65
C SER A 267 -6.30 -28.62 -14.19
N LEU A 268 -5.57 -27.83 -14.99
CA LEU A 268 -5.30 -26.42 -14.71
C LEU A 268 -6.49 -25.56 -15.15
N VAL A 269 -6.75 -24.49 -14.41
CA VAL A 269 -7.73 -23.45 -14.78
C VAL A 269 -7.21 -22.65 -15.98
N PHE A 270 -5.90 -22.39 -16.00
CA PHE A 270 -5.19 -21.68 -17.07
C PHE A 270 -4.10 -22.56 -17.70
N PRO A 271 -4.48 -23.60 -18.47
CA PRO A 271 -3.50 -24.45 -19.15
C PRO A 271 -2.68 -23.63 -20.16
N PRO A 272 -1.39 -23.95 -20.37
CA PRO A 272 -0.52 -23.25 -21.32
C PRO A 272 -0.81 -23.62 -22.77
N GLU A 273 -2.06 -23.43 -23.19
CA GLU A 273 -2.59 -23.68 -24.52
C GLU A 273 -3.06 -22.35 -25.14
N ASP A 274 -3.03 -22.24 -26.46
CA ASP A 274 -3.45 -21.04 -27.21
C ASP A 274 -2.82 -19.75 -26.63
N LEU A 275 -1.48 -19.74 -26.62
CA LEU A 275 -0.70 -18.66 -26.05
C LEU A 275 -0.76 -17.41 -26.92
N VAL A 276 -1.03 -16.27 -26.27
CA VAL A 276 -1.06 -14.94 -26.89
C VAL A 276 -0.07 -14.03 -26.19
N THR A 277 0.52 -13.09 -26.93
CA THR A 277 1.42 -12.09 -26.35
C THR A 277 0.68 -10.77 -26.17
N ILE A 278 0.60 -10.30 -24.93
CA ILE A 278 -0.05 -9.03 -24.58
C ILE A 278 0.88 -8.15 -23.75
N SER A 279 0.68 -6.83 -23.79
CA SER A 279 1.28 -5.91 -22.82
C SER A 279 0.44 -5.93 -21.54
N THR A 280 1.08 -6.28 -20.42
CA THR A 280 0.46 -6.28 -19.09
C THR A 280 1.09 -5.19 -18.23
N ARG A 281 0.24 -4.48 -17.49
CA ARG A 281 0.64 -3.42 -16.58
C ARG A 281 0.87 -3.99 -15.17
N PHE A 282 1.96 -3.56 -14.56
CA PHE A 282 2.37 -3.87 -13.20
C PHE A 282 2.69 -2.56 -12.46
N THR A 283 2.81 -2.60 -11.14
CA THR A 283 3.73 -1.67 -10.47
C THR A 283 5.16 -2.20 -10.65
N LYS A 284 6.14 -1.31 -10.56
CA LYS A 284 7.56 -1.70 -10.58
C LYS A 284 7.88 -2.76 -9.51
N VAL A 285 7.29 -2.64 -8.32
CA VAL A 285 7.46 -3.62 -7.24
C VAL A 285 6.94 -5.00 -7.65
N LEU A 286 5.71 -5.09 -8.17
CA LEU A 286 5.13 -6.36 -8.61
C LEU A 286 5.96 -7.00 -9.74
N TYR A 287 6.43 -6.19 -10.69
CA TYR A 287 7.28 -6.70 -11.77
C TYR A 287 8.64 -7.21 -11.24
N ALA A 288 9.26 -6.48 -10.30
CA ALA A 288 10.50 -6.89 -9.67
C ALA A 288 10.34 -8.18 -8.86
N GLN A 289 9.24 -8.34 -8.12
CA GLN A 289 8.91 -9.56 -7.38
C GLN A 289 8.80 -10.79 -8.31
N LEU A 290 8.24 -10.63 -9.52
CA LEU A 290 8.22 -11.71 -10.52
C LEU A 290 9.61 -11.99 -11.10
N LYS A 291 10.28 -10.94 -11.58
CA LYS A 291 11.51 -11.09 -12.35
C LYS A 291 12.68 -11.60 -11.51
N SER A 292 12.78 -11.17 -10.25
CA SER A 292 13.85 -11.57 -9.33
C SER A 292 13.76 -13.03 -8.85
N GLN A 293 12.60 -13.67 -8.97
CA GLN A 293 12.38 -15.02 -8.48
C GLN A 293 12.90 -16.07 -9.47
N GLN A 294 13.81 -16.92 -9.01
CA GLN A 294 14.16 -18.15 -9.73
C GLN A 294 13.03 -19.17 -9.54
N PHE A 295 12.47 -19.66 -10.65
CA PHE A 295 11.32 -20.57 -10.62
C PHE A 295 11.47 -21.68 -11.64
N SER A 296 11.48 -22.92 -11.16
CA SER A 296 11.52 -24.11 -12.00
C SER A 296 10.19 -24.29 -12.73
N ALA A 297 10.27 -24.54 -14.04
CA ALA A 297 9.09 -24.71 -14.87
C ALA A 297 8.14 -25.81 -14.35
N PRO A 298 6.85 -25.50 -14.15
CA PRO A 298 5.80 -26.50 -13.90
C PRO A 298 5.74 -27.54 -15.01
N LEU A 299 5.19 -28.73 -14.74
CA LEU A 299 5.17 -29.84 -15.70
C LEU A 299 4.54 -29.43 -17.04
N ALA A 300 3.43 -28.69 -17.00
CA ALA A 300 2.73 -28.20 -18.18
C ALA A 300 3.56 -27.25 -19.07
N TRP A 301 4.56 -26.58 -18.49
CA TRP A 301 5.36 -25.55 -19.17
C TRP A 301 6.73 -26.04 -19.64
N LYS A 302 7.19 -27.22 -19.19
CA LYS A 302 8.56 -27.72 -19.48
C LYS A 302 8.83 -27.83 -20.98
N ASP A 303 7.96 -28.48 -21.73
CA ASP A 303 8.17 -28.71 -23.16
C ASP A 303 8.09 -27.41 -23.97
N ILE A 304 7.30 -26.44 -23.49
CA ILE A 304 7.10 -25.13 -24.13
C ILE A 304 8.34 -24.26 -23.95
N LEU A 305 8.95 -24.27 -22.75
CA LEU A 305 10.16 -23.51 -22.45
C LEU A 305 11.45 -24.13 -23.02
N ILE A 306 11.46 -25.45 -23.25
CA ILE A 306 12.60 -26.17 -23.84
C ILE A 306 12.68 -26.00 -25.37
N ALA A 307 11.62 -25.53 -26.02
CA ALA A 307 11.59 -25.39 -27.48
C ALA A 307 12.22 -24.06 -27.94
N PRO A 308 13.43 -24.10 -28.54
CA PRO A 308 13.75 -23.18 -29.62
C PRO A 308 14.00 -23.97 -30.89
N ALA A 309 12.97 -24.13 -31.72
CA ALA A 309 13.18 -24.50 -33.10
C ALA A 309 13.55 -23.22 -33.88
N CYS A 310 14.85 -22.93 -33.93
CA CYS A 310 15.52 -21.73 -34.47
C CYS A 310 15.72 -20.62 -33.42
N ASP A 311 16.95 -20.09 -33.39
CA ASP A 311 17.49 -19.07 -32.47
C ASP A 311 16.42 -18.32 -31.67
N PRO A 312 16.26 -18.61 -30.36
CA PRO A 312 15.35 -17.83 -29.55
C PRO A 312 15.96 -16.44 -29.44
N VAL A 313 15.29 -15.45 -30.01
CA VAL A 313 15.55 -14.05 -29.65
C VAL A 313 15.37 -14.00 -28.13
N LEU A 314 16.41 -13.62 -27.38
CA LEU A 314 16.43 -13.61 -25.90
C LEU A 314 15.17 -12.96 -25.29
N ASP A 315 14.62 -12.00 -26.01
CA ASP A 315 13.38 -11.29 -25.74
C ASP A 315 12.17 -12.24 -25.64
N ASP A 316 11.97 -13.15 -26.60
CA ASP A 316 10.81 -14.05 -26.62
C ASP A 316 10.87 -15.10 -25.50
N SER A 317 12.08 -15.54 -25.12
CA SER A 317 12.26 -16.41 -23.95
C SER A 317 11.88 -15.70 -22.65
N THR A 318 12.16 -14.40 -22.54
CA THR A 318 11.86 -13.60 -21.35
C THR A 318 10.36 -13.39 -21.21
N LYS A 319 9.66 -13.05 -22.31
CA LYS A 319 8.19 -12.91 -22.33
C LYS A 319 7.48 -14.19 -21.91
N LEU A 320 8.01 -15.35 -22.35
CA LEU A 320 7.47 -16.65 -22.01
C LEU A 320 7.75 -17.03 -20.55
N GLU A 321 8.94 -16.71 -20.03
CA GLU A 321 9.29 -16.95 -18.62
C GLU A 321 8.40 -16.12 -17.68
N ILE A 322 8.28 -14.81 -17.90
CA ILE A 322 7.41 -13.95 -17.09
C ILE A 322 5.95 -14.38 -17.25
N GLY A 323 5.52 -14.71 -18.47
CA GLY A 323 4.19 -15.26 -18.74
C GLY A 323 3.89 -16.52 -17.93
N MET A 324 4.82 -17.48 -17.90
CA MET A 324 4.71 -18.68 -17.05
C MET A 324 4.56 -18.32 -15.58
N LYS A 325 5.37 -17.39 -15.05
CA LYS A 325 5.29 -16.99 -13.64
C LYS A 325 3.94 -16.35 -13.31
N VAL A 326 3.45 -15.46 -14.18
CA VAL A 326 2.13 -14.83 -14.05
C VAL A 326 1.02 -15.89 -14.10
N THR A 327 1.01 -16.77 -15.09
CA THR A 327 0.00 -17.85 -15.18
C THR A 327 0.03 -18.76 -13.96
N SER A 328 1.23 -19.11 -13.49
CA SER A 328 1.39 -19.90 -12.26
C SER A 328 0.82 -19.17 -11.05
N GLY A 329 1.05 -17.85 -10.94
CA GLY A 329 0.46 -17.01 -9.89
C GLY A 329 -1.06 -16.99 -9.90
N PHE A 330 -1.67 -16.86 -11.07
CA PHE A 330 -3.13 -16.93 -11.22
C PHE A 330 -3.67 -18.31 -10.85
N GLU A 331 -3.04 -19.38 -11.31
CA GLU A 331 -3.43 -20.74 -10.96
C GLU A 331 -3.41 -20.94 -9.44
N MET A 332 -2.32 -20.54 -8.78
CA MET A 332 -2.19 -20.60 -7.31
C MET A 332 -3.24 -19.74 -6.61
N LEU A 333 -3.50 -18.53 -7.12
CA LEU A 333 -4.47 -17.60 -6.54
C LEU A 333 -5.89 -18.17 -6.55
N VAL A 334 -6.35 -18.73 -7.68
CA VAL A 334 -7.74 -19.20 -7.81
C VAL A 334 -7.98 -20.59 -7.20
N THR A 335 -6.94 -21.42 -7.11
CA THR A 335 -7.08 -22.79 -6.61
C THR A 335 -6.82 -22.93 -5.11
N ASP A 336 -6.09 -22.00 -4.48
CA ASP A 336 -5.84 -22.03 -3.04
C ASP A 336 -7.13 -21.69 -2.25
N PRO A 337 -7.66 -22.61 -1.42
CA PRO A 337 -8.86 -22.36 -0.62
C PRO A 337 -8.73 -21.15 0.32
N LYS A 338 -7.52 -20.76 0.72
CA LYS A 338 -7.28 -19.58 1.57
C LYS A 338 -7.73 -18.29 0.88
N ASN A 339 -7.70 -18.25 -0.45
CA ASN A 339 -8.02 -17.06 -1.24
C ASN A 339 -9.48 -17.03 -1.71
N GLY A 340 -10.31 -18.01 -1.35
CA GLY A 340 -11.70 -18.10 -1.81
C GLY A 340 -12.57 -16.89 -1.42
N ASP A 341 -12.23 -16.21 -0.31
CA ASP A 341 -12.92 -14.99 0.12
C ASP A 341 -12.33 -13.70 -0.48
N HIS A 342 -11.21 -13.78 -1.20
CA HIS A 342 -10.57 -12.64 -1.82
C HIS A 342 -11.43 -12.09 -2.96
N ARG A 343 -11.64 -10.77 -2.98
CA ARG A 343 -12.52 -10.10 -3.96
C ARG A 343 -12.13 -10.43 -5.40
N SER A 344 -10.84 -10.36 -5.73
CA SER A 344 -10.35 -10.66 -7.08
C SER A 344 -10.62 -12.10 -7.49
N VAL A 345 -10.53 -13.07 -6.56
CA VAL A 345 -10.83 -14.49 -6.86
C VAL A 345 -12.31 -14.66 -7.19
N ARG A 346 -13.19 -14.01 -6.44
CA ARG A 346 -14.63 -14.03 -6.72
C ARG A 346 -14.95 -13.41 -8.09
N GLU A 347 -14.36 -12.27 -8.41
CA GLU A 347 -14.53 -11.61 -9.72
C GLU A 347 -13.97 -12.47 -10.87
N ILE A 348 -12.82 -13.11 -10.69
CA ILE A 348 -12.26 -14.05 -11.67
C ILE A 348 -13.18 -15.25 -11.86
N ASN A 349 -13.64 -15.88 -10.77
CA ASN A 349 -14.50 -17.05 -10.85
C ASN A 349 -15.82 -16.76 -11.57
N ILE A 350 -16.43 -15.60 -11.34
CA ILE A 350 -17.62 -15.17 -12.10
C ILE A 350 -17.31 -15.12 -13.61
N LEU A 351 -16.17 -14.53 -14.00
CA LEU A 351 -15.78 -14.51 -15.41
C LEU A 351 -15.50 -15.91 -15.99
N LEU A 352 -14.96 -16.82 -15.17
CA LEU A 352 -14.71 -18.20 -15.58
C LEU A 352 -16.02 -18.99 -15.76
N GLU A 353 -16.99 -18.80 -14.87
CA GLU A 353 -18.34 -19.37 -14.96
C GLU A 353 -19.07 -18.85 -16.21
N ASP A 354 -19.03 -17.53 -16.46
CA ASP A 354 -19.63 -16.91 -17.66
C ASP A 354 -19.00 -17.45 -18.97
N LEU A 355 -17.71 -17.78 -18.98
CA LEU A 355 -17.02 -18.41 -20.11
C LEU A 355 -17.50 -19.84 -20.37
N GLU A 356 -17.85 -20.58 -19.32
CA GLU A 356 -18.33 -21.96 -19.41
C GLU A 356 -19.81 -22.04 -19.80
N GLU A 357 -20.65 -21.13 -19.30
CA GLU A 357 -22.10 -21.12 -19.56
C GLU A 357 -22.46 -20.62 -20.96
N ASP A 358 -21.88 -19.50 -21.39
CA ASP A 358 -22.31 -18.83 -22.63
C ASP A 358 -21.66 -19.41 -23.91
N ASN A 359 -20.74 -20.37 -23.79
CA ASN A 359 -19.72 -20.62 -24.83
C ASN A 359 -19.16 -19.30 -25.37
N SER A 360 -18.99 -18.30 -24.49
CA SER A 360 -18.61 -16.96 -24.92
C SER A 360 -17.24 -17.05 -25.57
N ASN A 361 -17.18 -16.61 -26.82
CA ASN A 361 -15.98 -16.77 -27.62
C ASN A 361 -14.87 -15.91 -27.01
N LEU A 362 -13.76 -16.56 -26.65
CA LEU A 362 -12.53 -15.86 -26.30
C LEU A 362 -12.13 -14.90 -27.42
N PRO A 363 -11.54 -13.75 -27.07
CA PRO A 363 -11.18 -12.73 -28.04
C PRO A 363 -10.16 -13.28 -29.05
N ASN A 364 -10.41 -13.08 -30.34
CA ASN A 364 -9.46 -13.52 -31.38
C ASN A 364 -8.22 -12.59 -31.44
N ASP A 365 -7.19 -12.99 -32.18
CA ASP A 365 -5.94 -12.22 -32.26
C ASP A 365 -6.15 -10.80 -32.78
N THR A 366 -7.10 -10.59 -33.72
CA THR A 366 -7.38 -9.27 -34.24
C THR A 366 -8.05 -8.36 -33.21
N GLU A 367 -8.89 -8.92 -32.34
CA GLU A 367 -9.51 -8.18 -31.23
C GLU A 367 -8.48 -7.83 -30.17
N ILE A 368 -7.60 -8.78 -29.80
CA ILE A 368 -6.52 -8.54 -28.82
C ILE A 368 -5.60 -7.40 -29.28
N LEU A 369 -5.28 -7.35 -30.58
CA LEU A 369 -4.46 -6.27 -31.15
C LEU A 369 -5.11 -4.88 -31.03
N THR A 370 -6.44 -4.77 -30.88
CA THR A 370 -7.14 -3.49 -30.68
C THR A 370 -7.13 -3.00 -29.25
N TRP A 371 -6.67 -3.82 -28.30
CA TRP A 371 -6.64 -3.45 -26.89
C TRP A 371 -5.69 -2.28 -26.63
N LYS A 372 -6.10 -1.42 -25.70
CA LYS A 372 -5.33 -0.24 -25.29
C LYS A 372 -3.95 -0.68 -24.80
N ASP A 373 -2.92 -0.01 -25.29
CA ASP A 373 -1.51 -0.20 -24.89
C ASP A 373 -0.96 -1.63 -25.12
N ASN A 374 -1.62 -2.48 -25.93
CA ASN A 374 -1.25 -3.90 -26.09
C ASN A 374 0.18 -4.13 -26.64
N MET A 375 0.78 -3.13 -27.28
CA MET A 375 2.15 -3.18 -27.81
C MET A 375 3.15 -2.37 -26.97
N ARG A 376 2.72 -1.82 -25.83
CA ARG A 376 3.58 -1.02 -24.94
C ARG A 376 4.55 -1.93 -24.19
N GLU A 377 5.80 -1.51 -24.14
CA GLU A 377 6.85 -2.17 -23.40
C GLU A 377 7.75 -1.07 -22.82
N ASP A 378 7.83 -1.02 -21.50
CA ASP A 378 8.63 -0.05 -20.79
C ASP A 378 10.04 -0.62 -20.58
N ASP A 379 11.06 0.24 -20.50
CA ASP A 379 12.42 -0.23 -20.24
C ASP A 379 12.59 -0.72 -18.80
N GLU A 380 13.57 -1.61 -18.62
CA GLU A 380 13.85 -2.26 -17.35
C GLU A 380 15.07 -1.68 -16.63
N LYS A 381 15.62 -0.55 -17.09
CA LYS A 381 16.87 0.03 -16.54
C LYS A 381 16.73 0.46 -15.08
N TRP A 382 15.50 0.68 -14.62
CA TRP A 382 15.22 0.99 -13.23
C TRP A 382 15.51 -0.19 -12.27
N LEU A 383 15.71 -1.41 -12.78
CA LEU A 383 16.20 -2.56 -12.01
C LEU A 383 17.72 -2.57 -11.85
N ASP A 384 18.46 -1.84 -12.69
CA ASP A 384 19.92 -1.80 -12.66
C ASP A 384 20.38 -0.84 -11.56
N ILE A 385 20.66 -1.38 -10.37
CA ILE A 385 21.22 -0.59 -9.27
C ILE A 385 22.69 -0.29 -9.57
N ASN A 386 23.03 0.99 -9.73
CA ASN A 386 24.42 1.42 -9.79
C ASN A 386 25.02 1.43 -8.38
N PHE A 387 25.83 0.42 -8.05
CA PHE A 387 26.48 0.28 -6.74
C PHE A 387 27.34 1.50 -6.36
N GLU A 388 27.95 2.18 -7.33
CA GLU A 388 28.76 3.38 -7.05
C GLU A 388 27.91 4.56 -6.56
N ASP A 389 26.68 4.68 -7.06
CA ASP A 389 25.77 5.75 -6.63
C ASP A 389 25.17 5.43 -5.26
N PHE A 390 24.89 4.16 -4.99
CA PHE A 390 24.48 3.69 -3.66
C PHE A 390 25.57 3.95 -2.59
N GLU A 391 26.84 3.65 -2.90
CA GLU A 391 27.96 3.94 -2.00
C GLU A 391 28.12 5.45 -1.71
N LYS A 392 27.94 6.32 -2.71
CA LYS A 392 27.98 7.77 -2.51
C LYS A 392 26.87 8.27 -1.59
N GLU A 393 25.67 7.70 -1.67
CA GLU A 393 24.56 8.06 -0.79
C GLU A 393 24.81 7.59 0.66
N LEU A 394 25.35 6.38 0.85
CA LEU A 394 25.73 5.87 2.17
C LEU A 394 26.86 6.68 2.83
N ASP A 395 27.79 7.19 2.03
CA ASP A 395 28.90 8.02 2.49
C ASP A 395 28.48 9.41 3.01
N GLY A 396 27.20 9.78 2.89
CA GLY A 396 26.67 11.05 3.37
C GLY A 396 27.22 12.29 2.66
N LYS A 397 27.81 12.11 1.47
CA LYS A 397 28.35 13.21 0.64
C LYS A 397 27.25 13.73 -0.28
N LYS A 398 26.32 14.53 0.26
CA LYS A 398 25.47 15.41 -0.56
C LYS A 398 25.78 16.87 -0.27
#